data_AF-A0A7K6SHD3-F1
#
_entry.id   AF-A0A7K6SHD3-F1
#
_cell.length_a   1.000
_cell.length_b   1.000
_cell.length_c   1.000
_cell.angle_alpha   90.00
_cell.angle_beta   90.00
_cell.angle_gamma   90.00
#
_symmetry.space_group_name_H-M   'P 1'
#
loop_
_entity.id
_entity.type
_entity.pdbx_description
1 polymer ?
#
loop_
_entity_poly.entity_id
_entity_poly.type
_entity_poly.pdbx_seq_one_letter_code
_entity_poly.pdbx_strand_id
1 'polypeptide(L)'
;MDTLNSAIESLMASSSQEDWMPVTMNVADATVTVINERNEEEVMVECRVRFLSFMGVGKDVHTFAFIMDTGNQHFECHVFWCEPNAGNVSEAVQAACMLRYQKCLVARPPSQKVRPPPPPADSVTRRVTTNVKRGVLSLIDTLKQKRPVTEMP
;
A
#
# COMPACT_ATOMS: atom_id res chain seq x y z
N MET A 1 -18.95 1.24 -0.92
CA MET A 1 -19.19 0.00 -0.15
C MET A 1 -20.25 -0.88 -0.78
N ASP A 2 -21.32 -0.31 -1.35
CA ASP A 2 -22.41 -1.10 -1.93
C ASP A 2 -21.94 -1.99 -3.09
N THR A 3 -21.13 -1.46 -4.03
CA THR A 3 -20.60 -2.24 -5.17
C THR A 3 -19.81 -3.47 -4.76
N LEU A 4 -18.93 -3.36 -3.75
CA LEU A 4 -18.14 -4.48 -3.24
C LEU A 4 -19.06 -5.55 -2.63
N ASN A 5 -19.99 -5.12 -1.77
CA ASN A 5 -20.91 -6.05 -1.12
C ASN A 5 -21.85 -6.74 -2.12
N SER A 6 -22.34 -6.02 -3.14
CA SER A 6 -23.14 -6.64 -4.21
C SER A 6 -22.35 -7.68 -5.01
N ALA A 7 -21.05 -7.45 -5.25
CA ALA A 7 -20.18 -8.42 -5.91
C ALA A 7 -19.95 -9.65 -5.04
N ILE A 8 -19.67 -9.46 -3.74
CA ILE A 8 -19.53 -10.56 -2.77
C ILE A 8 -20.82 -11.39 -2.72
N GLU A 9 -21.98 -10.76 -2.53
CA GLU A 9 -23.27 -11.45 -2.45
C GLU A 9 -23.56 -12.25 -3.73
N SER A 10 -23.23 -11.70 -4.89
CA SER A 10 -23.43 -12.37 -6.19
C SER A 10 -22.54 -13.61 -6.34
N LEU A 11 -21.25 -13.51 -6.00
CA LEU A 11 -20.31 -14.64 -6.08
C LEU A 11 -20.68 -15.75 -5.08
N MET A 12 -21.01 -15.35 -3.84
CA MET A 12 -21.37 -16.28 -2.78
C MET A 12 -22.69 -17.03 -3.09
N ALA A 13 -23.64 -16.38 -3.77
CA ALA A 13 -24.87 -17.04 -4.20
C ALA A 13 -24.66 -18.01 -5.39
N SER A 14 -23.57 -17.85 -6.15
CA SER A 14 -23.29 -18.63 -7.36
C SER A 14 -22.52 -19.94 -7.12
N SER A 15 -22.00 -20.14 -5.91
CA SER A 15 -21.14 -21.28 -5.57
C SER A 15 -21.45 -21.79 -4.16
N SER A 16 -21.28 -23.09 -3.93
CA SER A 16 -21.37 -23.64 -2.59
C SER A 16 -20.01 -23.53 -1.88
N GLN A 17 -20.01 -23.38 -0.56
CA GLN A 17 -18.78 -23.29 0.24
C GLN A 17 -17.90 -24.55 0.13
N GLU A 18 -18.52 -25.70 -0.13
CA GLU A 18 -17.82 -26.98 -0.31
C GLU A 18 -16.95 -27.01 -1.58
N ASP A 19 -17.29 -26.19 -2.56
CA ASP A 19 -16.57 -26.07 -3.84
C ASP A 19 -15.42 -25.05 -3.78
N TRP A 20 -15.29 -24.29 -2.69
CA TRP A 20 -14.27 -23.25 -2.61
C TRP A 20 -12.87 -23.86 -2.44
N MET A 21 -11.95 -23.39 -3.28
CA MET A 21 -10.57 -23.84 -3.24
C MET A 21 -9.84 -23.20 -2.05
N PRO A 22 -9.12 -23.98 -1.22
CA PRO A 22 -8.28 -23.43 -0.16
C PRO A 22 -7.04 -22.75 -0.77
N VAL A 23 -6.77 -21.52 -0.33
CA VAL A 23 -5.72 -20.67 -0.89
C VAL A 23 -4.97 -19.89 0.18
N THR A 24 -3.67 -19.71 -0.04
CA THR A 24 -2.84 -18.83 0.77
C THR A 24 -2.64 -17.50 0.05
N MET A 25 -2.89 -16.40 0.75
CA MET A 25 -2.62 -15.04 0.25
C MET A 25 -1.28 -14.54 0.80
N ASN A 26 -0.35 -14.23 -0.09
CA ASN A 26 0.92 -13.58 0.24
C ASN A 26 0.90 -12.12 -0.20
N VAL A 27 1.20 -11.22 0.72
CA VAL A 27 1.17 -9.77 0.52
C VAL A 27 2.59 -9.22 0.59
N ALA A 28 3.08 -8.76 -0.55
CA ALA A 28 4.40 -8.14 -0.70
C ALA A 28 4.28 -6.63 -0.98
N ASP A 29 5.42 -5.95 -1.03
CA ASP A 29 5.53 -4.48 -1.20
C ASP A 29 4.77 -3.89 -2.39
N ALA A 30 4.60 -4.66 -3.46
CA ALA A 30 3.99 -4.20 -4.72
C ALA A 30 3.00 -5.20 -5.34
N THR A 31 2.86 -6.38 -4.74
CA THR A 31 2.05 -7.49 -5.28
C THR A 31 1.30 -8.20 -4.17
N VAL A 32 0.11 -8.70 -4.50
CA VAL A 32 -0.67 -9.65 -3.73
C VAL A 32 -0.78 -10.90 -4.57
N THR A 33 -0.31 -12.03 -4.05
CA THR A 33 -0.31 -13.32 -4.75
C THR A 33 -1.20 -14.31 -4.02
N VAL A 34 -2.07 -14.99 -4.74
CA VAL A 34 -2.95 -16.05 -4.24
C VAL A 34 -2.45 -17.37 -4.80
N ILE A 35 -2.13 -18.30 -3.90
CA ILE A 35 -1.49 -19.58 -4.22
C ILE A 35 -2.40 -20.70 -3.75
N ASN A 36 -2.48 -21.78 -4.51
CA ASN A 36 -3.23 -22.97 -4.12
C ASN A 36 -2.57 -23.63 -2.90
N GLU A 37 -3.32 -23.84 -1.81
CA GLU A 37 -2.77 -24.47 -0.59
C GLU A 37 -2.31 -25.92 -0.82
N ARG A 38 -2.89 -26.61 -1.80
CA ARG A 38 -2.54 -28.01 -2.10
C ARG A 38 -1.31 -28.11 -2.99
N ASN A 39 -0.93 -27.03 -3.66
CA ASN A 39 0.20 -26.98 -4.58
C ASN A 39 0.84 -25.59 -4.57
N GLU A 40 1.87 -25.39 -3.76
CA GLU A 40 2.51 -24.08 -3.55
C GLU A 40 3.17 -23.50 -4.82
N GLU A 41 3.42 -24.32 -5.84
CA GLU A 41 3.93 -23.86 -7.14
C GLU A 41 2.83 -23.27 -8.05
N GLU A 42 1.56 -23.53 -7.74
CA GLU A 42 0.42 -23.07 -8.52
C GLU A 42 -0.07 -21.70 -8.04
N VAL A 43 0.37 -20.65 -8.74
CA VAL A 43 -0.13 -19.29 -8.55
C VAL A 43 -1.46 -19.13 -9.28
N MET A 44 -2.53 -18.94 -8.52
CA MET A 44 -3.87 -18.73 -9.09
C MET A 44 -4.05 -17.29 -9.58
N VAL A 45 -3.58 -16.33 -8.78
CA VAL A 45 -3.73 -14.90 -9.07
C VAL A 45 -2.51 -14.13 -8.60
N GLU A 46 -1.99 -13.25 -9.45
CA GLU A 46 -0.99 -12.25 -9.06
C GLU A 46 -1.52 -10.84 -9.38
N CYS A 47 -1.79 -10.06 -8.34
CA CYS A 47 -2.33 -8.72 -8.43
C CYS A 47 -1.27 -7.68 -8.08
N ARG A 48 -1.05 -6.68 -8.94
CA ARG A 48 -0.18 -5.56 -8.61
C ARG A 48 -0.93 -4.52 -7.80
N VAL A 49 -0.45 -4.21 -6.60
CA VAL A 49 -1.06 -3.26 -5.66
C VAL A 49 -1.39 -1.90 -6.30
N ARG A 50 -0.61 -1.45 -7.28
CA ARG A 50 -0.85 -0.18 -8.00
C ARG A 50 -2.17 -0.12 -8.79
N PHE A 51 -2.75 -1.28 -9.10
CA PHE A 51 -4.00 -1.40 -9.86
C PHE A 51 -5.16 -1.86 -8.97
N LEU A 52 -4.91 -2.05 -7.67
CA LEU A 52 -5.97 -2.28 -6.71
C LEU A 52 -6.73 -0.97 -6.53
N SER A 53 -7.96 -0.95 -7.02
CA SER A 53 -8.83 0.24 -7.05
C SER A 53 -9.65 0.38 -5.77
N PHE A 54 -10.10 -0.74 -5.22
CA PHE A 54 -10.91 -0.78 -4.01
C PHE A 54 -10.71 -2.11 -3.27
N MET A 55 -10.87 -2.10 -1.94
CA MET A 55 -10.85 -3.31 -1.11
C MET A 55 -11.69 -3.12 0.14
N GLY A 56 -12.09 -4.21 0.77
CA GLY A 56 -12.74 -4.16 2.07
C GLY A 56 -13.16 -5.52 2.60
N VAL A 57 -13.55 -5.51 3.86
CA VAL A 57 -14.33 -6.59 4.49
C VAL A 57 -15.79 -6.38 4.10
N GLY A 58 -16.49 -7.46 3.74
CA GLY A 58 -17.92 -7.41 3.41
C GLY A 58 -18.81 -7.25 4.64
N LYS A 59 -20.13 -7.39 4.46
CA LYS A 59 -21.09 -7.40 5.57
C LYS A 59 -20.82 -8.53 6.56
N ASP A 60 -20.38 -9.68 6.05
CA ASP A 60 -19.89 -10.79 6.87
C ASP A 60 -18.39 -10.57 7.17
N VAL A 61 -18.03 -10.68 8.44
CA VAL A 61 -16.66 -10.46 8.93
C VAL A 61 -15.63 -11.45 8.35
N HIS A 62 -16.06 -12.60 7.83
CA HIS A 62 -15.19 -13.58 7.18
C HIS A 62 -14.93 -13.24 5.72
N THR A 63 -15.74 -12.38 5.11
CA THR A 63 -15.60 -12.04 3.69
C THR A 63 -14.60 -10.91 3.49
N PHE A 64 -13.58 -11.16 2.68
CA PHE A 64 -12.65 -10.14 2.19
C PHE A 64 -12.76 -10.05 0.68
N ALA A 65 -12.71 -8.84 0.13
CA ALA A 65 -12.62 -8.69 -1.32
C ALA A 65 -11.79 -7.48 -1.73
N PHE A 66 -11.20 -7.56 -2.90
CA PHE A 66 -10.58 -6.43 -3.57
C PHE A 66 -10.91 -6.40 -5.06
N ILE A 67 -10.86 -5.20 -5.64
CA ILE A 67 -11.20 -4.91 -7.02
C ILE A 67 -9.96 -4.38 -7.74
N MET A 68 -9.57 -5.08 -8.79
CA MET A 68 -8.45 -4.74 -9.65
C MET A 68 -8.96 -4.01 -10.88
N ASP A 69 -8.33 -2.88 -11.22
CA ASP A 69 -8.47 -2.25 -12.54
C ASP A 69 -7.56 -2.98 -13.53
N THR A 70 -8.15 -3.70 -14.46
CA THR A 70 -7.43 -4.42 -15.52
C THR A 70 -7.25 -3.58 -16.78
N GLY A 71 -7.67 -2.30 -16.74
CA GLY A 71 -7.60 -1.34 -17.83
C GLY A 71 -8.89 -1.31 -18.66
N ASN A 72 -9.03 -0.30 -19.53
CA ASN A 72 -10.18 -0.15 -20.42
C ASN A 72 -11.55 -0.18 -19.72
N GLN A 73 -11.64 0.32 -18.48
CA GLN A 73 -12.84 0.25 -17.64
C GLN A 73 -13.30 -1.19 -17.33
N HIS A 74 -12.42 -2.17 -17.45
CA HIS A 74 -12.62 -3.53 -16.96
C HIS A 74 -12.11 -3.65 -15.53
N PHE A 75 -12.95 -4.25 -14.69
CA PHE A 75 -12.65 -4.45 -13.28
C PHE A 75 -12.89 -5.90 -12.90
N GLU A 76 -11.96 -6.47 -12.15
CA GLU A 76 -12.04 -7.83 -11.64
C GLU A 76 -12.16 -7.79 -10.12
N CYS A 77 -13.16 -8.48 -9.59
CA CYS A 77 -13.35 -8.61 -8.16
C CYS A 77 -12.90 -10.00 -7.71
N HIS A 78 -11.99 -10.04 -6.73
CA HIS A 78 -11.56 -11.26 -6.08
C HIS A 78 -12.15 -11.30 -4.67
N VAL A 79 -12.82 -12.39 -4.33
CA VAL A 79 -13.53 -12.58 -3.05
C VAL A 79 -12.94 -13.79 -2.34
N PHE A 80 -12.73 -13.65 -1.04
CA PHE A 80 -12.11 -14.65 -0.18
C PHE A 80 -12.94 -14.83 1.09
N TRP A 81 -13.01 -16.06 1.55
CA TRP A 81 -13.51 -16.41 2.87
C TRP A 81 -12.32 -16.65 3.81
N CYS A 82 -12.32 -16.01 4.98
CA CYS A 82 -11.20 -15.99 5.90
C CYS A 82 -11.63 -16.42 7.31
N GLU A 83 -10.87 -17.35 7.89
CA GLU A 83 -11.04 -17.82 9.27
C GLU A 83 -9.91 -17.30 10.17
N PRO A 84 -10.20 -16.82 11.40
CA PRO A 84 -11.53 -16.66 12.01
C PRO A 84 -12.28 -15.40 11.57
N ASN A 85 -11.65 -14.52 10.77
CA ASN A 85 -12.26 -13.37 10.10
C ASN A 85 -11.24 -12.75 9.12
N ALA A 86 -11.70 -11.79 8.32
CA ALA A 86 -10.93 -11.06 7.32
C ALA A 86 -10.04 -9.92 7.87
N GLY A 87 -9.97 -9.71 9.19
CA GLY A 87 -9.25 -8.59 9.79
C GLY A 87 -7.78 -8.54 9.38
N ASN A 88 -7.03 -9.60 9.68
CA ASN A 88 -5.59 -9.66 9.41
C ASN A 88 -5.23 -9.47 7.93
N VAL A 89 -5.98 -10.11 7.03
CA VAL A 89 -5.73 -10.01 5.58
C VAL A 89 -6.06 -8.60 5.07
N SER A 90 -7.14 -8.00 5.55
CA SER A 90 -7.52 -6.65 5.17
C SER A 90 -6.49 -5.62 5.62
N GLU A 91 -5.96 -5.75 6.84
CA GLU A 91 -4.89 -4.89 7.36
C GLU A 91 -3.60 -5.02 6.55
N ALA A 92 -3.20 -6.26 6.22
CA ALA A 92 -1.99 -6.51 5.44
C ALA A 92 -2.06 -5.88 4.03
N VAL A 93 -3.17 -6.10 3.31
CA VAL A 93 -3.35 -5.52 1.96
C VAL A 93 -3.47 -3.99 2.04
N GLN A 94 -4.17 -3.46 3.06
CA GLN A 94 -4.24 -2.02 3.28
C GLN A 94 -2.85 -1.41 3.54
N ALA A 95 -2.03 -2.05 4.38
CA ALA A 95 -0.67 -1.60 4.66
C ALA A 95 0.20 -1.60 3.40
N ALA A 96 0.12 -2.64 2.58
CA ALA A 96 0.81 -2.70 1.29
C ALA A 96 0.35 -1.57 0.34
N CYS A 97 -0.95 -1.30 0.26
CA CYS A 97 -1.50 -0.18 -0.51
C CYS A 97 -0.95 1.17 -0.04
N MET A 98 -0.94 1.43 1.28
CA MET A 98 -0.41 2.67 1.85
C MET A 98 1.08 2.84 1.58
N LEU A 99 1.89 1.81 1.81
CA LEU A 99 3.33 1.84 1.56
C LEU A 99 3.63 2.05 0.07
N ARG A 100 2.87 1.38 -0.81
CA ARG A 100 3.04 1.52 -2.25
C ARG A 100 2.68 2.93 -2.72
N TYR A 101 1.58 3.48 -2.22
CA TYR A 101 1.17 4.86 -2.49
C TYR A 101 2.23 5.86 -2.05
N GLN A 102 2.75 5.74 -0.82
CA GLN A 102 3.83 6.59 -0.33
C GLN A 102 5.10 6.50 -1.18
N LYS A 103 5.54 5.28 -1.55
CA LYS A 103 6.71 5.08 -2.43
C LYS A 103 6.53 5.78 -3.78
N CYS A 104 5.33 5.74 -4.37
CA CYS A 104 5.05 6.43 -5.63
C CYS A 104 5.05 7.97 -5.51
N LEU A 105 4.62 8.52 -4.36
CA LEU A 105 4.67 9.96 -4.12
C LEU A 105 6.11 10.48 -3.93
N VAL A 106 6.93 9.73 -3.18
CA VAL A 106 8.32 10.13 -2.85
C VAL A 106 9.26 9.90 -4.02
N ALA A 107 9.03 8.86 -4.83
CA ALA A 107 9.82 8.57 -6.04
C ALA A 107 9.62 9.58 -7.18
N ARG A 108 9.01 10.75 -6.92
CA ARG A 108 9.00 11.85 -7.90
C ARG A 108 10.43 12.08 -8.40
N PRO A 109 10.65 12.14 -9.72
CA PRO A 109 11.97 12.50 -10.25
C PRO A 109 12.37 13.83 -9.60
N PRO A 110 13.67 14.06 -9.32
CA PRO A 110 14.12 15.35 -8.83
C PRO A 110 13.55 16.36 -9.81
N SER A 111 12.57 17.14 -9.34
CA SER A 111 11.98 18.23 -10.11
C SER A 111 13.17 18.91 -10.74
N GLN A 112 13.25 18.92 -12.09
CA GLN A 112 14.24 19.70 -12.81
C GLN A 112 14.27 21.02 -12.07
N LYS A 113 15.35 21.24 -11.31
CA LYS A 113 15.60 22.56 -10.78
C LYS A 113 15.77 23.33 -12.07
N VAL A 114 14.69 24.01 -12.50
CA VAL A 114 14.79 25.10 -13.45
C VAL A 114 15.79 25.99 -12.74
N ARG A 115 17.05 25.85 -13.15
CA ARG A 115 18.15 26.61 -12.62
C ARG A 115 17.68 28.04 -12.88
N PRO A 116 17.44 28.87 -11.84
CA PRO A 116 17.11 30.25 -12.11
C PRO A 116 18.21 30.78 -13.05
N PRO A 117 17.86 31.51 -14.11
CA PRO A 117 18.85 32.06 -15.02
C PRO A 117 19.92 32.78 -14.17
N PRO A 118 21.21 32.66 -14.54
CA PRO A 118 22.26 33.36 -13.82
C PRO A 118 21.88 34.84 -13.71
N PRO A 119 22.02 35.47 -12.52
CA PRO A 119 21.68 36.88 -12.37
C PRO A 119 22.54 37.70 -13.34
N PRO A 120 21.98 38.75 -13.98
CA PRO A 120 22.77 39.66 -14.80
C PRO A 120 23.89 40.27 -13.96
N ALA A 121 25.05 40.46 -14.59
CA ALA A 121 26.33 40.72 -13.92
C ALA A 121 26.40 42.03 -13.10
N ASP A 122 25.37 42.87 -13.10
CA ASP A 122 25.44 44.22 -12.52
C ASP A 122 24.41 44.51 -11.41
N SER A 123 23.93 43.49 -10.68
CA SER A 123 23.03 43.73 -9.53
C SER A 123 23.79 43.71 -8.20
N VAL A 124 24.21 44.92 -7.78
CA VAL A 124 24.71 45.22 -6.43
C VAL A 124 23.69 44.75 -5.38
N THR A 125 24.21 44.04 -4.38
CA THR A 125 23.53 43.38 -3.27
C THR A 125 22.58 44.28 -2.46
N ARG A 126 21.29 43.92 -2.42
CA ARG A 126 20.46 44.06 -1.20
C ARG A 126 20.08 42.68 -0.70
N ARG A 127 20.81 42.23 0.33
CA ARG A 127 20.53 41.01 1.09
C ARG A 127 19.17 41.18 1.79
N VAL A 128 18.16 40.40 1.41
CA VAL A 128 17.02 40.09 2.28
C VAL A 128 17.12 38.62 2.65
N THR A 129 17.65 38.34 3.83
CA THR A 129 17.70 37.00 4.40
C THR A 129 16.39 36.72 5.13
N THR A 130 15.47 35.96 4.54
CA THR A 130 14.45 35.24 5.32
C THR A 130 14.99 33.84 5.59
N ASN A 131 15.55 33.65 6.78
CA ASN A 131 15.91 32.33 7.30
C ASN A 131 14.63 31.54 7.58
N VAL A 132 14.23 30.63 6.68
CA VAL A 132 13.35 29.53 7.08
C VAL A 132 14.25 28.48 7.72
N LYS A 133 14.37 28.54 9.06
CA LYS A 133 15.04 27.49 9.84
C LYS A 133 14.28 26.19 9.62
N ARG A 134 14.89 25.27 8.87
CA ARG A 134 14.61 23.82 8.79
C ARG A 134 13.16 23.44 9.11
N GLY A 135 12.37 23.26 8.06
CA GLY A 135 11.12 22.50 8.14
C GLY A 135 11.38 21.15 8.80
N VAL A 136 10.62 20.91 9.87
CA VAL A 136 10.27 19.63 10.50
C VAL A 136 11.31 18.52 10.29
N LEU A 137 12.24 18.39 11.24
CA LEU A 137 12.92 17.13 11.53
C LEU A 137 11.83 16.09 11.81
N SER A 138 11.59 15.22 10.83
CA SER A 138 10.68 14.09 10.98
C SER A 138 11.18 13.25 12.15
N LEU A 139 10.29 13.02 13.12
CA LEU A 139 10.46 12.16 14.29
C LEU A 139 10.69 10.71 13.85
N ILE A 140 11.89 10.38 13.39
CA ILE A 140 12.31 9.00 13.17
C ILE A 140 13.81 8.90 13.44
N ASP A 141 14.23 8.99 14.70
CA ASP A 141 15.40 8.21 15.15
C ASP A 141 15.55 8.09 16.68
N THR A 142 14.47 7.78 17.41
CA THR A 142 14.55 7.40 18.83
C THR A 142 14.28 5.92 19.02
N LEU A 143 15.06 5.04 18.40
CA LEU A 143 15.19 3.65 18.84
C LEU A 143 16.56 3.04 18.50
N LYS A 144 17.68 3.61 18.98
CA LYS A 144 18.90 2.81 19.23
C LYS A 144 19.68 3.24 20.47
N GLN A 145 19.67 2.32 21.45
CA GLN A 145 20.69 1.98 22.44
C GLN A 145 21.40 3.11 23.21
N LYS A 146 20.99 3.30 24.47
CA LYS A 146 21.83 3.90 25.51
C LYS A 146 22.52 2.78 26.32
N ARG A 147 23.82 2.56 26.11
CA ARG A 147 24.71 1.98 27.13
C ARG A 147 25.12 3.14 28.07
N PRO A 148 25.06 3.00 29.40
CA PRO A 148 25.72 3.95 30.29
C PRO A 148 27.18 3.55 30.51
N VAL A 149 28.09 4.47 30.22
CA VAL A 149 29.44 4.51 30.81
C VAL A 149 29.39 5.63 31.85
N THR A 150 29.74 5.31 33.10
CA THR A 150 29.97 6.31 34.15
C THR A 150 31.46 6.34 34.45
N GLU A 151 32.04 7.53 34.31
CA GLU A 151 33.42 7.88 34.65
C GLU A 151 33.71 7.81 36.15
N MET A 152 35.01 7.68 36.40
CA MET A 152 35.75 7.68 37.65
C MET A 152 35.56 8.94 38.53
N PRO A 153 36.16 8.90 39.72
CA PRO A 153 37.34 9.71 40.00
C PRO A 153 38.63 8.90 40.19
#